data_AF-A0A1B6MGX4-F1
#
_entry.id   AF-A0A1B6MGX4-F1
#
_cell.length_a   1.000
_cell.length_b   1.000
_cell.length_c   1.000
_cell.angle_alpha   90.00
_cell.angle_beta   90.00
_cell.angle_gamma   90.00
#
_symmetry.space_group_name_H-M   'P 1'
#
loop_
_entity.id
_entity.type
_entity.pdbx_description
1 polymer ?
#
loop_
_entity_poly.entity_id
_entity_poly.type
_entity_poly.pdbx_seq_one_letter_code
_entity_poly.pdbx_strand_id
1 'polypeptide(L)'
;AVSAWQCRKFEPMIDFLDTWIPLIPGWILDNILQQLILPRLLHEVEEWNPLTDTIPIHTWTHPWLPLLGKYLSTTIFPVIRHKLSAALVSWHPSDCSARLMLRPWVGVFSKGELDAFLINNIVPKLHLTLQEFVVNPHQQHL
;
A
#
# COMPACT_ATOMS: atom_id res chain seq x y z
N ALA A 1 -5.42 -15.65 21.74
CA ALA A 1 -5.77 -14.32 21.21
C ALA A 1 -4.87 -13.94 20.03
N VAL A 2 -3.55 -13.83 20.22
CA VAL A 2 -2.59 -13.45 19.14
C VAL A 2 -2.46 -14.48 18.01
N SER A 3 -2.58 -15.77 18.31
CA SER A 3 -2.43 -16.85 17.33
C SER A 3 -3.55 -16.96 16.29
N ALA A 4 -4.74 -16.42 16.58
CA ALA A 4 -5.94 -16.48 15.72
C ALA A 4 -6.29 -15.14 15.05
N TRP A 5 -5.44 -14.12 15.23
CA TRP A 5 -5.66 -12.79 14.66
C TRP A 5 -5.46 -12.79 13.13
N GLN A 6 -6.36 -12.09 12.43
CA GLN A 6 -6.34 -11.92 10.97
C GLN A 6 -5.88 -10.50 10.64
N CYS A 7 -4.86 -10.33 9.79
CA CYS A 7 -4.31 -9.01 9.49
C CYS A 7 -5.34 -8.02 8.91
N ARG A 8 -6.30 -8.54 8.14
CA ARG A 8 -7.39 -7.75 7.54
C ARG A 8 -8.44 -7.26 8.55
N LYS A 9 -8.45 -7.83 9.76
CA LYS A 9 -9.24 -7.38 10.93
C LYS A 9 -8.26 -6.93 12.01
N PHE A 10 -7.60 -5.82 11.78
CA PHE A 10 -6.47 -5.35 12.59
C PHE A 10 -6.90 -4.75 13.93
N GLU A 11 -8.13 -4.24 14.03
CA GLU A 11 -8.65 -3.46 15.16
C GLU A 11 -8.48 -4.17 16.49
N PRO A 12 -8.87 -5.46 16.67
CA PRO A 12 -8.73 -6.13 17.96
C PRO A 12 -7.27 -6.28 18.42
N MET A 13 -6.32 -6.35 17.48
CA MET A 13 -4.90 -6.46 17.82
C MET A 13 -4.31 -5.09 18.14
N ILE A 14 -4.69 -4.05 17.41
CA ILE A 14 -4.28 -2.68 17.73
C ILE A 14 -4.80 -2.27 19.10
N ASP A 15 -6.10 -2.50 19.38
CA ASP A 15 -6.71 -2.20 20.69
C ASP A 15 -6.02 -2.97 21.84
N PHE A 16 -5.66 -4.24 21.59
CA PHE A 16 -4.89 -5.03 22.54
C PHE A 16 -3.51 -4.41 22.76
N LEU A 17 -2.77 -4.06 21.71
CA LEU A 17 -1.45 -3.46 21.86
C LEU A 17 -1.53 -2.12 22.58
N ASP A 18 -2.44 -1.23 22.20
CA ASP A 18 -2.61 0.10 22.82
C ASP A 18 -2.89 0.01 24.33
N THR A 19 -3.65 -1.00 24.76
CA THR A 19 -3.90 -1.25 26.19
C THR A 19 -2.64 -1.71 26.94
N TRP A 20 -1.75 -2.46 26.27
CA TRP A 20 -0.59 -3.09 26.90
C TRP A 20 0.72 -2.30 26.74
N ILE A 21 0.85 -1.44 25.72
CA ILE A 21 2.00 -0.56 25.48
C ILE A 21 2.49 0.15 26.75
N PRO A 22 1.64 0.79 27.57
CA PRO A 22 2.12 1.48 28.79
C PRO A 22 2.59 0.53 29.89
N LEU A 23 2.26 -0.77 29.81
CA LEU A 23 2.52 -1.77 30.85
C LEU A 23 3.75 -2.63 30.55
N ILE A 24 4.15 -2.75 29.28
CA ILE A 24 5.26 -3.61 28.87
C ILE A 24 6.53 -2.81 28.58
N PRO A 25 7.72 -3.35 28.90
CA PRO A 25 8.98 -2.77 28.46
C PRO A 25 9.05 -2.66 26.93
N GLY A 26 9.65 -1.58 26.42
CA GLY A 26 9.75 -1.34 24.97
C GLY A 26 10.40 -2.49 24.20
N TRP A 27 11.39 -3.16 24.76
CA TRP A 27 12.04 -4.32 24.11
C TRP A 27 11.09 -5.52 23.92
N ILE A 28 10.11 -5.71 24.81
CA ILE A 28 9.10 -6.76 24.67
C ILE A 28 8.15 -6.39 23.54
N LEU A 29 7.70 -5.14 23.50
CA LEU A 29 6.85 -4.63 22.44
C LEU A 29 7.55 -4.79 21.08
N ASP A 30 8.80 -4.38 20.98
CA ASP A 30 9.60 -4.52 19.75
C ASP A 30 9.71 -5.98 19.31
N ASN A 31 9.89 -6.91 20.25
CA ASN A 31 9.93 -8.35 19.95
C ASN A 31 8.58 -8.86 19.43
N ILE A 32 7.47 -8.50 20.07
CA ILE A 32 6.12 -8.87 19.63
C ILE A 32 5.85 -8.33 18.22
N LEU A 33 6.14 -7.06 17.99
CA LEU A 33 5.95 -6.40 16.70
C LEU A 33 6.77 -7.07 15.60
N GLN A 34 8.06 -7.35 15.84
CA GLN A 34 8.96 -7.92 14.83
C GLN A 34 8.79 -9.42 14.61
N GLN A 35 8.50 -10.19 15.65
CA GLN A 35 8.49 -11.66 15.58
C GLN A 35 7.09 -12.24 15.36
N LEU A 36 6.03 -11.51 15.74
CA LEU A 36 4.66 -12.01 15.63
C LEU A 36 3.84 -11.24 14.59
N ILE A 37 3.88 -9.91 14.63
CA ILE A 37 3.02 -9.08 13.78
C ILE A 37 3.60 -8.93 12.37
N LEU A 38 4.86 -8.51 12.27
CA LEU A 38 5.52 -8.20 11.00
C LEU A 38 5.54 -9.41 10.03
N PRO A 39 5.88 -10.65 10.45
CA PRO A 39 5.92 -11.79 9.52
C PRO A 39 4.53 -12.16 8.99
N ARG A 40 3.48 -11.99 9.81
CA ARG A 40 2.09 -12.24 9.40
C ARG A 40 1.60 -11.20 8.41
N LEU A 41 1.91 -9.92 8.65
CA LEU A 41 1.61 -8.85 7.71
C LEU A 41 2.32 -9.08 6.38
N LEU A 42 3.61 -9.43 6.42
CA LEU A 42 4.38 -9.72 5.21
C LEU A 42 3.74 -10.86 4.41
N HIS A 43 3.38 -11.96 5.07
CA HIS A 43 2.72 -13.08 4.42
C HIS A 43 1.39 -12.68 3.75
N GLU A 44 0.54 -11.91 4.44
CA GLU A 44 -0.73 -11.44 3.86
C GLU A 44 -0.51 -10.46 2.68
N VAL A 45 0.57 -9.68 2.71
CA VAL A 45 0.98 -8.82 1.58
C VAL A 45 1.50 -9.67 0.41
N GLU A 46 2.21 -10.76 0.68
CA GLU A 46 2.69 -11.71 -0.32
C GLU A 46 1.56 -12.52 -0.95
N GLU A 47 0.46 -12.76 -0.25
CA GLU A 47 -0.74 -13.41 -0.80
C GLU A 47 -1.68 -12.42 -1.51
N TRP A 48 -1.71 -11.15 -1.08
CA TRP A 48 -2.58 -10.12 -1.66
C TRP A 48 -2.31 -9.87 -3.15
N ASN A 49 -3.36 -9.82 -3.96
CA ASN A 49 -3.28 -9.53 -5.38
C ASN A 49 -4.04 -8.22 -5.74
N PRO A 50 -3.35 -7.18 -6.25
CA PRO A 50 -3.95 -5.90 -6.60
C PRO A 50 -5.10 -5.96 -7.61
N LEU A 51 -5.16 -7.01 -8.44
CA LEU A 51 -6.14 -7.13 -9.52
C LEU A 51 -7.41 -7.88 -9.11
N THR A 52 -7.36 -8.69 -8.06
CA THR A 52 -8.45 -9.61 -7.68
C THR A 52 -8.97 -9.39 -6.27
N ASP A 53 -8.14 -8.90 -5.35
CA ASP A 53 -8.57 -8.63 -3.99
C ASP A 53 -9.54 -7.44 -3.93
N THR A 54 -10.64 -7.62 -3.20
CA THR A 54 -11.66 -6.60 -3.02
C THR A 54 -11.35 -5.62 -1.89
N ILE A 55 -10.49 -6.01 -0.95
CA ILE A 55 -10.08 -5.18 0.17
C ILE A 55 -8.78 -4.46 -0.21
N PRO A 56 -8.78 -3.11 -0.31
CA PRO A 56 -7.57 -2.38 -0.66
C PRO A 56 -6.48 -2.56 0.40
N ILE A 57 -5.27 -2.90 -0.02
CA ILE A 57 -4.17 -3.23 0.88
C ILE A 57 -3.83 -2.17 1.94
N HIS A 58 -4.03 -0.89 1.61
CA HIS A 58 -3.74 0.21 2.52
C HIS A 58 -4.62 0.19 3.77
N THR A 59 -5.86 -0.34 3.69
CA THR A 59 -6.82 -0.29 4.80
C THR A 59 -6.38 -1.11 6.00
N TRP A 60 -5.60 -2.17 5.78
CA TRP A 60 -5.12 -3.06 6.84
C TRP A 60 -3.60 -3.01 7.05
N THR A 61 -2.86 -2.28 6.21
CA THR A 61 -1.41 -2.03 6.39
C THR A 61 -1.12 -0.69 7.05
N HIS A 62 -1.84 0.39 6.68
CA HIS A 62 -1.61 1.72 7.25
C HIS A 62 -1.84 1.83 8.77
N PRO A 63 -2.82 1.12 9.38
CA PRO A 63 -3.02 1.18 10.83
C PRO A 63 -1.78 0.79 11.64
N TRP A 64 -0.85 0.03 11.03
CA TRP A 64 0.40 -0.39 11.65
C TRP A 64 1.52 0.65 11.56
N LEU A 65 1.36 1.74 10.80
CA LEU A 65 2.38 2.78 10.63
C LEU A 65 2.90 3.36 11.95
N PRO A 66 2.06 3.68 12.96
CA PRO A 66 2.55 4.25 14.21
C PRO A 66 3.48 3.31 15.00
N LEU A 67 3.27 1.99 14.88
CA LEU A 67 4.01 0.97 15.64
C LEU A 67 5.17 0.36 14.85
N LEU A 68 5.00 0.19 13.53
CA LEU A 68 5.90 -0.58 12.66
C LEU A 68 6.50 0.25 11.51
N GLY A 69 6.28 1.56 11.43
CA GLY A 69 6.59 2.38 10.25
C GLY A 69 7.97 2.15 9.63
N LYS A 70 9.04 2.06 10.43
CA LYS A 70 10.40 1.76 9.95
C LYS A 70 10.49 0.37 9.31
N TYR A 71 9.91 -0.64 9.94
CA TYR A 71 9.92 -2.03 9.45
C TYR A 71 9.04 -2.19 8.22
N LEU A 72 7.87 -1.54 8.18
CA LEU A 72 6.98 -1.55 7.02
C LEU A 72 7.70 -0.95 5.79
N SER A 73 8.41 0.16 5.98
CA SER A 73 9.17 0.82 4.93
C SER A 73 10.27 -0.07 4.33
N THR A 74 10.99 -0.82 5.18
CA THR A 74 12.10 -1.66 4.70
C THR A 74 11.67 -3.03 4.18
N THR A 75 10.55 -3.58 4.66
CA THR A 75 10.16 -4.98 4.36
C THR A 75 8.89 -5.11 3.53
N ILE A 76 7.81 -4.42 3.90
CA ILE A 76 6.48 -4.61 3.31
C ILE A 76 6.25 -3.70 2.09
N PHE A 77 6.59 -2.41 2.20
CA PHE A 77 6.36 -1.44 1.12
C PHE A 77 7.08 -1.78 -0.20
N PRO A 78 8.31 -2.32 -0.20
CA PRO A 78 8.93 -2.80 -1.44
C PRO A 78 8.10 -3.87 -2.16
N VAL A 79 7.52 -4.82 -1.42
CA VAL A 79 6.68 -5.89 -1.98
C VAL A 79 5.40 -5.31 -2.58
N ILE A 80 4.74 -4.39 -1.86
CA ILE A 80 3.54 -3.71 -2.34
C ILE A 80 3.84 -2.92 -3.62
N ARG A 81 4.92 -2.14 -3.63
CA ARG A 81 5.34 -1.39 -4.83
C ARG A 81 5.60 -2.31 -6.00
N HIS A 82 6.30 -3.42 -5.79
CA HIS A 82 6.56 -4.40 -6.85
C HIS A 82 5.24 -4.95 -7.44
N LYS A 83 4.30 -5.35 -6.59
CA LYS A 83 2.99 -5.86 -7.05
C LYS A 83 2.15 -4.82 -7.76
N LEU A 84 2.11 -3.59 -7.24
CA LEU A 84 1.42 -2.48 -7.89
C LEU A 84 2.04 -2.16 -9.25
N SER A 85 3.37 -2.11 -9.35
CA SER A 85 4.11 -1.94 -10.60
C SER A 85 3.71 -3.00 -11.63
N ALA A 86 3.73 -4.28 -11.23
CA ALA A 86 3.33 -5.39 -12.10
C ALA A 86 1.87 -5.27 -12.58
N ALA A 87 0.95 -4.89 -11.69
CA ALA A 87 -0.45 -4.66 -12.06
C ALA A 87 -0.63 -3.48 -13.03
N LEU A 88 0.20 -2.44 -12.90
CA LEU A 88 0.17 -1.28 -13.77
C LEU A 88 0.71 -1.56 -15.17
N VAL A 89 1.37 -2.70 -15.44
CA VAL A 89 1.84 -3.06 -16.79
C VAL A 89 0.69 -3.20 -17.78
N SER A 90 -0.47 -3.72 -17.37
CA SER A 90 -1.68 -3.84 -18.22
C SER A 90 -2.68 -2.69 -18.05
N TRP A 91 -2.43 -1.76 -17.12
CA TRP A 91 -3.31 -0.62 -16.87
C TRP A 91 -3.36 0.38 -18.03
N HIS A 92 -4.51 1.03 -18.24
CA HIS A 92 -4.70 2.09 -19.23
C HIS A 92 -5.06 3.42 -18.54
N PRO A 93 -4.54 4.59 -18.99
CA PRO A 93 -4.79 5.87 -18.34
C PRO A 93 -6.24 6.30 -18.09
N SER A 94 -7.19 5.81 -18.90
CA SER A 94 -8.62 6.07 -18.68
C SER A 94 -9.21 5.32 -17.49
N ASP A 95 -8.55 4.28 -16.98
CA ASP A 95 -8.99 3.55 -15.80
C ASP A 95 -8.61 4.31 -14.52
N CYS A 96 -9.63 4.74 -13.78
CA CYS A 96 -9.48 5.48 -12.53
C CYS A 96 -8.92 4.65 -11.36
N SER A 97 -8.88 3.31 -11.49
CA SER A 97 -8.44 2.38 -10.43
C SER A 97 -7.04 2.72 -9.91
N ALA A 98 -6.07 2.96 -10.79
CA ALA A 98 -4.69 3.28 -10.42
C ALA A 98 -4.62 4.50 -9.50
N ARG A 99 -5.38 5.56 -9.79
CA ARG A 99 -5.41 6.76 -8.95
C ARG A 99 -5.96 6.45 -7.55
N LEU A 100 -7.03 5.67 -7.47
CA LEU A 100 -7.64 5.27 -6.19
C LEU A 100 -6.69 4.37 -5.38
N MET A 101 -5.97 3.47 -6.05
CA MET A 101 -5.02 2.57 -5.41
C MET A 101 -3.76 3.28 -4.93
N LEU A 102 -3.26 4.29 -5.67
CA LEU A 102 -2.02 4.99 -5.36
C LEU A 102 -2.19 6.17 -4.39
N ARG A 103 -3.36 6.81 -4.38
CA ARG A 103 -3.62 7.99 -3.51
C ARG A 103 -3.33 7.77 -2.02
N PRO A 104 -3.68 6.62 -1.41
CA PRO A 104 -3.39 6.37 0.01
C PRO A 104 -1.89 6.41 0.33
N TRP A 105 -1.03 6.07 -0.63
CA TRP A 105 0.42 5.98 -0.42
C TRP A 105 1.12 7.34 -0.42
N VAL A 106 0.41 8.41 -0.76
CA VAL A 106 0.90 9.79 -0.67
C VAL A 106 1.11 10.14 0.81
N GLY A 107 2.35 10.49 1.17
CA GLY A 107 2.74 10.76 2.55
C GLY A 107 3.13 9.52 3.36
N VAL A 108 2.94 8.32 2.80
CA VAL A 108 3.42 7.05 3.39
C VAL A 108 4.75 6.65 2.77
N PHE A 109 4.85 6.67 1.44
CA PHE A 109 6.13 6.56 0.76
C PHE A 109 6.91 7.87 0.89
N SER A 110 8.24 7.76 0.93
CA SER A 110 9.05 8.96 0.79
C SER A 110 8.81 9.60 -0.57
N LYS A 111 9.01 10.92 -0.65
CA LYS A 111 8.80 11.67 -1.90
C LYS A 111 9.59 11.07 -3.07
N GLY A 112 10.86 10.72 -2.86
CA GLY A 112 11.71 10.12 -3.89
C GLY A 112 11.21 8.75 -4.37
N GLU A 113 10.69 7.92 -3.45
CA GLU A 113 10.14 6.61 -3.82
C GLU A 113 8.85 6.74 -4.62
N LEU A 114 7.95 7.65 -4.21
CA LEU A 114 6.71 7.88 -4.94
C LEU A 114 6.97 8.48 -6.32
N ASP A 115 7.84 9.49 -6.41
CA ASP A 115 8.19 10.13 -7.68
C ASP A 115 8.80 9.11 -8.65
N ALA A 116 9.77 8.32 -8.19
CA ALA A 116 10.36 7.25 -9.00
C ALA A 116 9.30 6.22 -9.43
N PHE A 117 8.38 5.84 -8.54
CA PHE A 117 7.31 4.91 -8.88
C PHE A 117 6.39 5.47 -9.98
N LEU A 118 5.97 6.73 -9.88
CA LEU A 118 5.09 7.37 -10.85
C LEU A 118 5.79 7.57 -12.21
N ILE A 119 7.05 8.01 -12.20
CA ILE A 119 7.87 8.18 -13.41
C ILE A 119 8.03 6.86 -14.17
N ASN A 120 8.20 5.75 -13.45
CA ASN A 120 8.42 4.45 -14.09
C ASN A 120 7.13 3.77 -14.57
N ASN A 121 5.99 3.99 -13.88
CA ASN A 121 4.78 3.18 -14.11
C ASN A 121 3.60 3.95 -14.71
N ILE A 122 3.49 5.25 -14.42
CA ILE A 122 2.31 6.05 -14.78
C ILE A 122 2.62 7.03 -15.91
N VAL A 123 3.69 7.81 -15.77
CA VAL A 123 4.08 8.88 -16.71
C VAL A 123 4.26 8.37 -18.15
N PRO A 124 4.91 7.22 -18.42
CA PRO A 124 5.14 6.77 -19.79
C PRO A 124 3.82 6.49 -20.53
N LYS A 125 2.84 5.92 -19.82
CA LYS A 125 1.52 5.60 -20.39
C LYS A 125 0.69 6.85 -20.63
N LEU A 126 0.72 7.80 -19.69
CA LEU A 126 0.08 9.10 -19.90
C LEU A 126 0.68 9.84 -21.10
N HIS A 127 2.00 9.81 -21.25
CA HIS A 127 2.67 10.44 -22.38
C HIS A 127 2.20 9.85 -23.71
N LEU A 128 2.17 8.53 -23.84
CA LEU A 128 1.69 7.84 -25.04
C LEU A 128 0.22 8.18 -25.35
N THR A 129 -0.67 8.07 -24.37
CA THR A 129 -2.10 8.37 -24.57
C THR A 129 -2.33 9.84 -24.93
N LEU A 130 -1.53 10.77 -24.40
CA LEU A 130 -1.60 12.18 -24.77
C LEU A 130 -1.06 12.45 -26.19
N GLN A 131 -0.06 11.70 -26.65
CA GLN A 131 0.43 11.81 -28.03
C GLN A 131 -0.61 11.35 -29.06
N GLU A 132 -1.37 10.30 -28.72
CA GLU A 132 -2.45 9.76 -29.55
C GLU A 132 -3.74 10.59 -29.46
N PHE A 133 -3.80 11.56 -28.55
CA PHE A 133 -4.98 12.38 -28.34
C PHE A 133 -5.19 13.36 -29.49
N VAL A 134 -6.06 13.00 -30.42
CA VAL A 134 -6.52 13.89 -31.50
C VAL A 134 -7.49 14.90 -30.92
N VAL A 135 -7.03 16.14 -30.74
CA VAL A 135 -7.91 17.27 -30.39
C VAL A 135 -8.80 17.56 -31.60
N ASN A 136 -10.08 17.20 -31.53
CA ASN A 136 -11.07 17.59 -32.54
C ASN A 136 -11.82 18.86 -32.06
N PRO A 137 -11.53 20.05 -32.63
CA PRO A 137 -12.16 21.30 -32.21
C PRO A 137 -13.68 21.31 -32.43
N HIS A 138 -14.19 20.49 -33.34
CA HIS A 138 -15.61 20.45 -33.70
C HIS A 138 -16.46 19.54 -32.78
N GLN A 139 -15.83 18.80 -31.86
CA GLN A 139 -16.52 17.88 -30.93
C GLN A 139 -16.29 18.24 -29.46
N GLN A 140 -15.88 19.49 -29.17
CA GLN A 140 -15.80 19.97 -27.80
C GLN A 140 -17.22 20.21 -27.27
N HIS A 141 -17.71 19.30 -26.43
CA HIS A 141 -18.90 19.54 -25.62
C HIS A 141 -18.55 20.57 -24.53
N LEU A 142 -19.20 21.73 -24.60
CA LEU A 142 -19.12 22.83 -23.64
C LEU A 142 -19.95 22.53 -22.39
#